data_AF-A0AA36MUN0-F1
#
_entry.id   AF-A0AA36MUN0-F1
#
_cell.length_a   1.000
_cell.length_b   1.000
_cell.length_c   1.000
_cell.angle_alpha   90.00
_cell.angle_beta   90.00
_cell.angle_gamma   90.00
#
_symmetry.space_group_name_H-M   'P 1'
#
loop_
_entity.id
_entity.type
_entity.pdbx_description
1 polymer ?
#
loop_
_entity_poly.entity_id
_entity_poly.type
_entity_poly.pdbx_seq_one_letter_code
_entity_poly.pdbx_strand_id
1 'polypeptide(L)'
;MGNFAGTCRTLMCSLQVLTGTRRDGSQQHQFLDAAKAGNFAEVRRMLEEKPDLVNCQPNGRWSALHHAAHKGNLAAVQSLLERGASLTLKTREGLTPVEVASSSIFDHLLYLSLQASEAEEAKGKCSKRCASEEVLRTLTLWRFSPSNLPAGVCLSEEDSQCLICLEDFKEEEELRTLHCCHSFHARCVDGWLTEKSRCCPTCRADCAEAN
;
A
#
# COMPACT_ATOMS: atom_id res chain seq x y z
N MET A 1 54.65 -10.53 4.06
CA MET A 1 53.91 -9.91 5.19
C MET A 1 54.00 -8.40 4.97
N GLY A 2 53.19 -7.79 4.10
CA GLY A 2 51.77 -7.51 4.31
C GLY A 2 51.66 -6.11 4.90
N ASN A 3 51.24 -5.11 4.11
CA ASN A 3 50.51 -3.92 4.57
C ASN A 3 49.95 -3.14 3.36
N PHE A 4 48.63 -3.21 3.24
CA PHE A 4 47.81 -2.52 2.25
C PHE A 4 47.66 -1.04 2.64
N ALA A 5 48.11 -0.13 1.77
CA ALA A 5 47.73 1.28 1.81
C ALA A 5 46.67 1.51 0.73
N GLY A 6 45.41 1.59 1.14
CA GLY A 6 44.27 1.88 0.26
C GLY A 6 43.30 2.83 0.94
N THR A 7 43.56 4.13 0.84
CA THR A 7 42.62 5.17 1.29
C THR A 7 41.53 5.35 0.24
N CYS A 8 40.42 4.62 0.39
CA CYS A 8 39.21 4.88 -0.38
C CYS A 8 38.44 6.04 0.28
N ARG A 9 38.62 7.26 -0.26
CA ARG A 9 37.73 8.38 0.02
C ARG A 9 36.51 8.23 -0.87
N THR A 10 35.47 7.61 -0.33
CA THR A 10 34.13 7.68 -0.90
C THR A 10 33.21 8.18 0.19
N LEU A 11 32.70 9.38 -0.07
CA LEU A 11 31.51 10.00 0.50
C LEU A 11 30.77 9.10 1.50
N MET A 12 30.77 9.52 2.77
CA MET A 12 29.76 9.11 3.72
C MET A 12 28.40 9.50 3.16
N CYS A 13 27.82 8.59 2.39
CA CYS A 13 26.39 8.43 2.29
C CYS A 13 25.95 8.19 3.73
N SER A 14 25.28 9.16 4.35
CA SER A 14 24.71 9.06 5.70
C SER A 14 23.59 8.01 5.68
N LEU A 15 24.03 6.77 5.60
CA LEU A 15 23.29 5.54 5.77
C LEU A 15 23.16 5.37 7.29
N GLN A 16 22.20 6.04 7.90
CA GLN A 16 21.71 5.64 9.22
C GLN A 16 20.54 4.69 9.01
N VAL A 17 20.88 3.43 8.73
CA VAL A 17 20.07 2.32 9.20
C VAL A 17 20.88 1.65 10.31
N LEU A 18 20.17 1.16 11.34
CA LEU A 18 20.65 0.41 12.51
C LEU A 18 20.82 1.23 13.80
N THR A 19 19.69 1.69 14.35
CA THR A 19 19.44 1.37 15.77
C THR A 19 18.01 0.91 15.90
N GLY A 20 17.81 -0.37 16.22
CA GLY A 20 16.57 -0.81 16.86
C GLY A 20 16.42 0.02 18.13
N THR A 21 15.60 1.06 18.07
CA THR A 21 15.27 1.84 19.25
C THR A 21 14.47 0.90 20.13
N ARG A 22 15.05 0.52 21.28
CA ARG A 22 14.26 0.04 22.41
C ARG A 22 13.16 1.08 22.54
N ARG A 23 11.90 0.68 22.29
CA ARG A 23 10.75 1.55 22.52
C ARG A 23 10.80 1.84 24.01
N ASP A 24 11.34 3.00 24.36
CA ASP A 24 11.32 3.45 25.73
C ASP A 24 9.85 3.66 26.05
N GLY A 25 9.29 2.73 26.82
CA GLY A 25 7.90 2.79 27.21
C GLY A 25 7.56 4.16 27.78
N SER A 26 8.49 4.79 28.51
CA SER A 26 8.28 6.12 29.09
C SER A 26 8.00 7.20 28.03
N GLN A 27 8.68 7.16 26.89
CA GLN A 27 8.51 8.16 25.83
C GLN A 27 7.16 8.03 25.11
N GLN A 28 6.71 6.79 24.89
CA GLN A 28 5.39 6.52 24.30
C GLN A 28 4.27 6.98 25.22
N HIS A 29 4.41 6.76 26.53
CA HIS A 29 3.46 7.25 27.53
C HIS A 29 3.44 8.79 27.54
N GLN A 30 4.60 9.45 27.58
CA GLN A 30 4.69 10.92 27.56
C GLN A 30 4.02 11.52 26.30
N PHE A 31 4.25 10.90 25.14
CA PHE A 31 3.64 11.34 23.88
C PHE A 31 2.11 11.25 23.90
N LEU A 32 1.57 10.13 24.38
CA LEU A 32 0.12 9.94 24.48
C LEU A 32 -0.50 10.79 25.58
N ASP A 33 0.21 11.04 26.69
CA ASP A 33 -0.24 11.95 27.74
C ASP A 33 -0.35 13.39 27.21
N ALA A 34 0.59 13.85 26.37
CA ALA A 34 0.50 15.15 25.70
C ALA A 34 -0.71 15.21 24.74
N ALA A 35 -0.97 14.15 23.98
CA ALA A 35 -2.14 14.06 23.10
C ALA A 35 -3.46 14.04 23.90
N LYS A 36 -3.49 13.32 25.03
CA LYS A 36 -4.63 13.28 25.96
C LYS A 36 -4.88 14.63 26.62
N ALA A 37 -3.82 15.36 26.99
CA ALA A 37 -3.91 16.74 27.48
C ALA A 37 -4.41 17.69 26.37
N GLY A 38 -4.24 17.34 25.09
CA GLY A 38 -4.58 18.18 23.94
C GLY A 38 -3.50 19.22 23.64
N ASN A 39 -2.30 19.03 24.18
CA ASN A 39 -1.15 19.86 23.86
C ASN A 39 -0.53 19.36 22.54
N PHE A 40 -1.20 19.66 21.43
CA PHE A 40 -0.76 19.22 20.11
C PHE A 40 0.50 19.94 19.63
N ALA A 41 0.86 21.08 20.23
CA ALA A 41 2.14 21.73 19.97
C ALA A 41 3.30 20.86 20.46
N GLU A 42 3.18 20.30 21.67
CA GLU A 42 4.18 19.36 22.22
C GLU A 42 4.21 18.05 21.43
N VAL A 43 3.04 17.51 21.05
CA VAL A 43 2.96 16.33 20.17
C VAL A 43 3.72 16.55 18.87
N ARG A 44 3.57 17.72 18.23
CA ARG A 44 4.30 18.06 17.01
C ARG A 44 5.80 18.15 17.24
N ARG A 45 6.23 18.79 18.33
CA ARG A 45 7.65 18.90 18.72
C ARG A 45 8.28 17.51 18.92
N MET A 46 7.58 16.61 19.61
CA MET A 46 8.04 15.24 19.83
C MET A 46 8.12 14.43 18.53
N LEU A 47 7.23 14.69 17.56
CA LEU A 47 7.27 14.03 16.25
C LEU A 47 8.39 14.57 15.34
N GLU A 48 8.81 15.81 15.53
CA GLU A 48 9.99 16.37 14.84
C GLU A 48 11.28 15.70 15.32
N GLU A 49 11.37 15.37 16.62
CA GLU A 49 12.51 14.63 17.16
C GLU A 49 12.47 13.14 16.79
N LYS A 50 11.28 12.51 16.83
CA LYS A 50 11.11 11.07 16.60
C LYS A 50 9.80 10.79 15.84
N PRO A 51 9.85 10.65 14.50
CA PRO A 51 8.66 10.37 13.69
C PRO A 51 8.06 8.97 13.98
N ASP A 52 8.85 8.04 14.50
CA ASP A 52 8.43 6.66 14.83
C ASP A 52 7.32 6.60 15.90
N LEU A 53 7.10 7.69 16.65
CA LEU A 53 6.09 7.75 17.72
C LEU A 53 4.67 7.96 17.21
N VAL A 54 4.48 8.34 15.94
CA VAL A 54 3.16 8.72 15.39
C VAL A 54 2.09 7.62 15.54
N ASN A 55 2.49 6.37 15.37
CA ASN A 55 1.62 5.18 15.45
C ASN A 55 1.80 4.40 16.76
N CYS A 56 2.34 5.05 17.81
CA CYS A 56 2.53 4.35 19.08
C CYS A 56 1.20 4.04 19.77
N GLN A 57 1.09 2.80 20.26
CA GLN A 57 -0.11 2.29 20.89
C GLN A 57 0.26 1.24 21.97
N PRO A 58 0.70 1.67 23.17
CA PRO A 58 1.04 0.74 24.23
C PRO A 58 -0.22 -0.04 24.65
N ASN A 59 -0.15 -1.38 24.57
CA ASN A 59 -1.22 -2.32 24.95
C ASN A 59 -2.56 -2.11 24.22
N GLY A 60 -2.56 -1.66 22.96
CA GLY A 60 -3.80 -1.47 22.20
C GLY A 60 -4.69 -0.33 22.73
N ARG A 61 -4.12 0.61 23.48
CA ARG A 61 -4.83 1.83 23.96
C ARG A 61 -5.13 2.79 22.81
N TRP A 62 -5.63 3.99 23.12
CA TRP A 62 -5.82 5.02 22.10
C TRP A 62 -4.46 5.51 21.55
N SER A 63 -4.39 5.74 20.25
CA SER A 63 -3.26 6.42 19.60
C SER A 63 -3.44 7.94 19.68
N ALA A 64 -2.40 8.71 19.34
CA ALA A 64 -2.50 10.17 19.26
C ALA A 64 -3.60 10.63 18.30
N LEU A 65 -3.84 9.89 17.22
CA LEU A 65 -4.90 10.17 16.26
C LEU A 65 -6.30 9.95 16.83
N HIS A 66 -6.50 8.89 17.64
CA HIS A 66 -7.78 8.68 18.37
C HIS A 66 -8.06 9.85 19.33
N HIS A 67 -7.05 10.30 20.08
CA HIS A 67 -7.19 11.46 20.97
C HIS A 67 -7.49 12.75 20.20
N ALA A 68 -6.84 12.98 19.06
CA ALA A 68 -7.07 14.15 18.22
C ALA A 68 -8.49 14.15 17.61
N ALA A 69 -8.94 13.00 17.13
CA ALA A 69 -10.27 12.79 16.56
C ALA A 69 -11.38 12.98 17.60
N HIS A 70 -11.23 12.37 18.79
CA HIS A 70 -12.18 12.51 19.90
C HIS A 70 -12.27 13.95 20.41
N LYS A 71 -11.15 14.69 20.42
CA LYS A 71 -11.14 16.10 20.82
C LYS A 71 -11.71 17.05 19.76
N GLY A 72 -11.93 16.59 18.53
CA GLY A 72 -12.39 17.48 17.46
C GLY A 72 -11.35 18.51 17.01
N ASN A 73 -10.04 18.24 17.18
CA ASN A 73 -9.00 19.17 16.74
C ASN A 73 -8.49 18.84 15.32
N LEU A 74 -8.97 19.58 14.33
CA LEU A 74 -8.67 19.33 12.92
C LEU A 74 -7.17 19.55 12.60
N ALA A 75 -6.59 20.62 13.12
CA ALA A 75 -5.18 20.94 12.89
C ALA A 75 -4.25 19.84 13.40
N ALA A 76 -4.60 19.24 14.54
CA ALA A 76 -3.87 18.10 15.10
C ALA A 76 -4.00 16.84 14.23
N VAL A 77 -5.22 16.55 13.76
CA VAL A 77 -5.49 15.42 12.86
C VAL A 77 -4.68 15.55 11.57
N GLN A 78 -4.73 16.71 10.91
CA GLN A 78 -3.95 16.98 9.69
C GLN A 78 -2.45 16.83 9.94
N SER A 79 -1.93 17.43 11.02
CA SER A 79 -0.51 17.34 11.38
C SER A 79 -0.03 15.90 11.62
N LEU A 80 -0.90 15.04 12.16
CA LEU A 80 -0.61 13.63 12.40
C LEU A 80 -0.67 12.81 11.10
N LEU A 81 -1.65 13.07 10.24
CA LEU A 81 -1.79 12.40 8.94
C LEU A 81 -0.65 12.74 7.99
N GLU A 82 -0.23 14.01 7.94
CA GLU A 82 0.96 14.45 7.20
C GLU A 82 2.23 13.69 7.61
N ARG A 83 2.28 13.25 8.88
CA ARG A 83 3.39 12.49 9.45
C ARG A 83 3.22 10.97 9.34
N GLY A 84 2.21 10.50 8.61
CA GLY A 84 1.98 9.07 8.36
C GLY A 84 1.22 8.34 9.48
N ALA A 85 0.36 9.04 10.21
CA ALA A 85 -0.56 8.39 11.15
C ALA A 85 -1.51 7.43 10.41
N SER A 86 -1.63 6.20 10.91
CA SER A 86 -2.48 5.18 10.31
C SER A 86 -3.95 5.35 10.73
N LEU A 87 -4.83 5.51 9.74
CA LEU A 87 -6.29 5.57 9.91
C LEU A 87 -6.92 4.21 10.24
N THR A 88 -6.19 3.11 10.03
CA THR A 88 -6.68 1.73 10.19
C THR A 88 -6.42 1.14 11.59
N LEU A 89 -5.76 1.90 12.47
CA LEU A 89 -5.42 1.42 13.81
C LEU A 89 -6.67 1.22 14.67
N LYS A 90 -6.80 0.04 15.27
CA LYS A 90 -7.93 -0.29 16.15
C LYS A 90 -7.52 -0.19 17.61
N THR A 91 -8.40 0.35 18.44
CA THR A 91 -8.25 0.32 19.91
C THR A 91 -8.56 -1.08 20.46
N ARG A 92 -8.38 -1.26 21.77
CA ARG A 92 -8.80 -2.46 22.51
C ARG A 92 -10.29 -2.77 22.35
N GLU A 93 -11.10 -1.75 22.09
CA GLU A 93 -12.56 -1.88 21.87
C GLU A 93 -12.88 -2.23 20.41
N GLY A 94 -11.86 -2.34 19.55
CA GLY A 94 -12.02 -2.59 18.11
C GLY A 94 -12.35 -1.33 17.30
N LEU A 95 -12.41 -0.17 17.95
CA LEU A 95 -12.78 1.10 17.33
C LEU A 95 -11.62 1.70 16.55
N THR A 96 -11.91 2.26 15.39
CA THR A 96 -11.01 3.03 14.54
C THR A 96 -11.00 4.51 14.96
N PRO A 97 -10.01 5.32 14.49
CA PRO A 97 -9.96 6.74 14.80
C PRO A 97 -11.18 7.50 14.26
N VAL A 98 -11.78 7.00 13.17
CA VAL A 98 -12.98 7.55 12.55
C VAL A 98 -14.20 7.30 13.45
N GLU A 99 -14.35 6.11 14.01
CA GLU A 99 -15.50 5.76 14.86
C GLU A 99 -15.52 6.51 16.21
N VAL A 100 -14.34 6.91 16.72
CA VAL A 100 -14.25 7.73 17.95
C VAL A 100 -14.26 9.24 17.67
N ALA A 101 -14.33 9.65 16.40
CA ALA A 101 -14.24 11.05 16.03
C ALA A 101 -15.48 11.86 16.44
N SER A 102 -15.28 13.12 16.78
CA SER A 102 -16.37 14.08 16.91
C SER A 102 -17.06 14.29 15.55
N SER A 103 -18.37 14.58 15.54
CA SER A 103 -19.16 14.77 14.31
C SER A 103 -18.54 15.76 13.31
N SER A 104 -17.92 16.82 13.81
CA SER A 104 -17.22 17.83 12.99
C SER A 104 -15.98 17.32 12.26
N ILE A 105 -15.30 16.31 12.80
CA ILE A 105 -14.10 15.70 12.21
C ILE A 105 -14.42 14.41 11.49
N PHE A 106 -15.50 13.73 11.88
CA PHE A 106 -15.93 12.47 11.30
C PHE A 106 -16.01 12.55 9.78
N ASP A 107 -16.72 13.54 9.24
CA ASP A 107 -16.87 13.74 7.79
C ASP A 107 -15.51 13.95 7.10
N HIS A 108 -14.62 14.72 7.73
CA HIS A 108 -13.30 15.01 7.16
C HIS A 108 -12.36 13.79 7.21
N LEU A 109 -12.35 13.04 8.31
CA LEU A 109 -11.57 11.81 8.44
C LEU A 109 -12.08 10.71 7.51
N LEU A 110 -13.41 10.59 7.35
CA LEU A 110 -14.02 9.65 6.44
C LEU A 110 -13.65 9.98 4.99
N TYR A 111 -13.75 11.25 4.59
CA TYR A 111 -13.31 11.71 3.28
C TYR A 111 -11.83 11.40 3.03
N LEU A 112 -10.94 11.70 3.98
CA LEU A 112 -9.51 11.40 3.85
C LEU A 112 -9.22 9.89 3.80
N SER A 113 -10.00 9.07 4.52
CA SER A 113 -9.87 7.62 4.48
C SER A 113 -10.25 7.04 3.13
N LEU A 114 -11.28 7.57 2.47
CA LEU A 114 -11.69 7.15 1.12
C LEU A 114 -10.61 7.49 0.08
N GLN A 115 -10.02 8.69 0.18
CA GLN A 115 -8.92 9.10 -0.69
C GLN A 115 -7.65 8.25 -0.48
N ALA A 116 -7.40 7.80 0.77
CA ALA A 116 -6.25 6.94 1.07
C ALA A 116 -6.42 5.51 0.51
N SER A 117 -7.64 4.97 0.42
CA SER A 117 -7.88 3.67 -0.24
C SER A 117 -7.59 3.71 -1.75
N GLU A 118 -7.86 4.82 -2.42
CA GLU A 118 -7.51 5.00 -3.85
C GLU A 118 -5.98 5.10 -4.06
N ALA A 119 -5.23 5.52 -3.03
CA ALA A 119 -3.77 5.67 -3.09
C ALA A 119 -2.99 4.37 -2.78
N GLU A 120 -3.51 3.49 -1.90
CA GLU A 120 -2.85 2.22 -1.58
C GLU A 120 -3.04 1.15 -2.68
N GLU A 121 -4.07 1.25 -3.53
CA GLU A 121 -4.15 0.47 -4.78
C GLU A 121 -3.09 0.89 -5.83
N ALA A 122 -2.44 2.05 -5.66
CA ALA A 122 -1.43 2.53 -6.57
C ALA A 122 0.01 2.07 -6.24
N LYS A 123 0.21 1.29 -5.16
CA LYS A 123 1.55 0.83 -4.73
C LYS A 123 1.97 -0.54 -5.27
N GLY A 124 1.28 -1.06 -6.28
CA GLY A 124 1.88 -1.93 -7.29
C GLY A 124 2.86 -1.11 -8.12
N LYS A 125 4.06 -0.86 -7.58
CA LYS A 125 5.10 -0.08 -8.24
C LYS A 125 5.70 -0.94 -9.35
N CYS A 126 5.01 -1.03 -10.48
CA CYS A 126 5.57 -1.70 -11.64
C CYS A 126 6.82 -0.93 -12.06
N SER A 127 7.99 -1.50 -11.78
CA SER A 127 9.22 -1.05 -12.39
C SER A 127 9.00 -1.03 -13.90
N LYS A 128 9.51 -0.02 -14.61
CA LYS A 128 9.49 0.10 -16.09
C LYS A 128 10.28 -1.02 -16.79
N ARG A 129 10.23 -2.24 -16.27
CA ARG A 129 10.79 -3.44 -16.85
C ARG A 129 9.66 -4.07 -17.64
N CYS A 130 9.90 -4.30 -18.91
CA CYS A 130 9.06 -5.17 -19.71
C CYS A 130 9.26 -6.61 -19.27
N ALA A 131 8.24 -7.44 -19.43
CA ALA A 131 8.36 -8.87 -19.24
C ALA A 131 9.25 -9.46 -20.35
N SER A 132 10.15 -10.37 -19.98
CA SER A 132 10.84 -11.20 -20.97
C SER A 132 9.88 -12.24 -21.53
N GLU A 133 10.15 -12.72 -22.75
CA GLU A 133 9.34 -13.76 -23.40
C GLU A 133 9.23 -15.04 -22.55
N GLU A 134 10.24 -15.33 -21.72
CA GLU A 134 10.22 -16.45 -20.77
C GLU A 134 9.12 -16.30 -19.71
N VAL A 135 8.89 -15.09 -19.18
CA VAL A 135 7.80 -14.81 -18.24
C VAL A 135 6.44 -14.96 -18.93
N LEU A 136 6.33 -14.60 -20.21
CA LEU A 136 5.08 -14.83 -20.95
C LEU A 136 4.78 -16.33 -21.07
N ARG A 137 5.80 -17.18 -21.20
CA ARG A 137 5.61 -18.63 -21.35
C ARG A 137 5.16 -19.31 -20.05
N THR A 138 5.36 -18.70 -18.89
CA THR A 138 4.86 -19.24 -17.61
C THR A 138 3.38 -18.92 -17.38
N LEU A 139 2.83 -17.92 -18.07
CA LEU A 139 1.43 -17.51 -17.93
C LEU A 139 0.51 -18.45 -18.70
N THR A 140 -0.67 -18.71 -18.13
CA THR A 140 -1.66 -19.62 -18.72
C THR A 140 -2.19 -19.06 -20.03
N LEU A 141 -1.86 -19.74 -21.14
CA LEU A 141 -2.42 -19.49 -22.47
C LEU A 141 -3.43 -20.59 -22.80
N TRP A 142 -4.65 -20.21 -23.20
CA TRP A 142 -5.73 -21.14 -23.47
C TRP A 142 -6.69 -20.57 -24.51
N ARG A 143 -7.54 -21.43 -25.09
CA ARG A 143 -8.58 -21.01 -26.05
C ARG A 143 -9.90 -20.82 -25.35
N PHE A 144 -10.54 -19.70 -25.60
CA PHE A 144 -11.82 -19.39 -25.01
C PHE A 144 -12.90 -20.34 -25.52
N SER A 145 -13.56 -21.01 -24.58
CA SER A 145 -14.79 -21.75 -24.83
C SER A 145 -15.73 -21.52 -23.65
N PRO A 146 -16.97 -21.02 -23.88
CA PRO A 146 -17.95 -20.77 -22.82
C PRO A 146 -18.27 -22.02 -21.98
N SER A 147 -18.05 -23.21 -22.54
CA SER A 147 -18.34 -24.50 -21.91
C SER A 147 -17.13 -25.19 -21.28
N ASN A 148 -15.91 -24.63 -21.44
CA ASN A 148 -14.66 -25.28 -21.01
C ASN A 148 -13.68 -24.26 -20.42
N LEU A 149 -14.04 -23.71 -19.26
CA LEU A 149 -13.23 -22.74 -18.52
C LEU A 149 -12.15 -23.43 -17.68
N PRO A 150 -10.89 -22.95 -17.68
CA PRO A 150 -9.84 -23.49 -16.83
C PRO A 150 -10.13 -23.23 -15.34
N ALA A 151 -9.62 -24.10 -14.47
CA ALA A 151 -9.83 -24.01 -13.03
C ALA A 151 -9.32 -22.66 -12.48
N GLY A 152 -10.20 -21.92 -11.79
CA GLY A 152 -9.89 -20.60 -11.21
C GLY A 152 -10.35 -19.40 -12.05
N VAL A 153 -10.97 -19.63 -13.22
CA VAL A 153 -11.60 -18.58 -14.02
C VAL A 153 -13.10 -18.53 -13.72
N CYS A 154 -13.57 -17.44 -13.11
CA CYS A 154 -15.00 -17.13 -12.97
C CYS A 154 -15.36 -16.06 -14.00
N LEU A 155 -16.09 -16.42 -15.05
CA LEU A 155 -16.67 -15.45 -16.00
C LEU A 155 -18.18 -15.41 -15.79
N SER A 156 -18.70 -14.26 -15.41
CA SER A 156 -20.11 -13.93 -15.60
C SER A 156 -20.33 -13.46 -17.05
N GLU A 157 -21.58 -13.36 -17.52
CA GLU A 157 -21.88 -12.81 -18.85
C GLU A 157 -21.34 -11.38 -19.04
N GLU A 158 -21.17 -10.62 -17.95
CA GLU A 158 -20.67 -9.25 -17.93
C GLU A 158 -19.12 -9.15 -17.84
N ASP A 159 -18.42 -10.25 -17.48
CA ASP A 159 -16.96 -10.28 -17.31
C ASP A 159 -16.22 -10.88 -18.54
N SER A 160 -16.93 -11.10 -19.65
CA SER A 160 -16.42 -11.72 -20.87
C SER A 160 -15.72 -10.75 -21.84
N GLN A 161 -15.17 -9.64 -21.35
CA GLN A 161 -14.57 -8.58 -22.15
C GLN A 161 -13.07 -8.42 -21.89
N CYS A 162 -12.30 -8.18 -22.95
CA CYS A 162 -10.90 -7.79 -22.84
C CYS A 162 -10.78 -6.31 -22.48
N LEU A 163 -10.25 -5.99 -21.30
CA LEU A 163 -10.11 -4.59 -20.85
C LEU A 163 -9.02 -3.77 -21.59
N ILE A 164 -8.25 -4.39 -22.50
CA ILE A 164 -7.23 -3.69 -23.29
C ILE A 164 -7.83 -3.15 -24.59
N CYS A 165 -8.62 -3.96 -25.31
CA CYS A 165 -9.28 -3.55 -26.56
C CYS A 165 -10.77 -3.23 -26.40
N LEU A 166 -11.37 -3.54 -25.24
CA LEU A 166 -12.79 -3.39 -24.94
C LEU A 166 -13.70 -4.24 -25.86
N GLU A 167 -13.20 -5.37 -26.34
CA GLU A 167 -13.97 -6.33 -27.15
C GLU A 167 -14.29 -7.59 -26.35
N ASP A 168 -15.47 -8.16 -26.61
CA ASP A 168 -15.92 -9.42 -26.01
C ASP A 168 -15.09 -10.61 -26.53
N PHE A 169 -14.88 -11.61 -25.68
CA PHE A 169 -14.19 -12.84 -26.05
C PHE A 169 -15.06 -13.71 -26.95
N LYS A 170 -14.51 -14.10 -28.10
CA LYS A 170 -15.18 -15.01 -29.04
C LYS A 170 -14.65 -16.43 -28.90
N GLU A 171 -15.49 -17.40 -29.23
CA GLU A 171 -15.14 -18.82 -29.21
C GLU A 171 -13.88 -19.08 -30.05
N GLU A 172 -12.98 -19.92 -29.54
CA GLU A 172 -11.65 -20.24 -30.09
C GLU A 172 -10.62 -19.09 -30.09
N GLU A 173 -10.90 -17.93 -29.48
CA GLU A 173 -9.89 -16.89 -29.31
C GLU A 173 -8.84 -17.27 -28.26
N GLU A 174 -7.58 -16.91 -28.50
CA GLU A 174 -6.48 -17.19 -27.58
C GLU A 174 -6.45 -16.14 -26.46
N LEU A 175 -6.70 -16.59 -25.24
CA LEU A 175 -6.67 -15.78 -24.03
C LEU A 175 -5.46 -16.13 -23.18
N ARG A 176 -4.94 -15.11 -22.52
CA ARG A 176 -3.90 -15.26 -21.52
C ARG A 176 -4.43 -14.80 -20.16
N THR A 177 -4.30 -15.69 -19.19
CA THR A 177 -4.65 -15.42 -17.79
C THR A 177 -3.37 -15.20 -16.98
N LEU A 178 -3.31 -14.06 -16.29
CA LEU A 178 -2.21 -13.72 -15.42
C LEU A 178 -2.31 -14.45 -14.07
N HIS A 179 -1.23 -14.49 -13.29
CA HIS A 179 -1.23 -15.08 -11.94
C HIS A 179 -2.24 -14.42 -10.98
N CYS A 180 -2.65 -13.19 -11.27
CA CYS A 180 -3.71 -12.47 -10.54
C CYS A 180 -5.14 -12.82 -11.02
N CYS A 181 -5.31 -13.88 -11.81
CA CYS A 181 -6.57 -14.37 -12.38
C CYS A 181 -7.28 -13.44 -13.39
N HIS A 182 -6.68 -12.32 -13.80
CA HIS A 182 -7.22 -11.50 -14.87
C HIS A 182 -6.89 -12.09 -16.24
N SER A 183 -7.90 -12.18 -17.10
CA SER A 183 -7.80 -12.74 -18.45
C SER A 183 -7.94 -11.65 -19.52
N PHE A 184 -7.17 -11.76 -20.59
CA PHE A 184 -7.18 -10.83 -21.73
C PHE A 184 -6.91 -11.61 -23.02
N HIS A 185 -7.17 -11.02 -24.18
CA HIS A 185 -6.62 -11.56 -25.44
C HIS A 185 -5.11 -11.66 -25.35
N ALA A 186 -4.55 -12.83 -25.69
CA ALA A 186 -3.12 -13.08 -25.63
C ALA A 186 -2.33 -11.99 -26.36
N ARG A 187 -2.78 -11.63 -27.57
CA ARG A 187 -2.16 -10.58 -28.38
C ARG A 187 -2.17 -9.20 -27.73
N CYS A 188 -3.24 -8.85 -27.01
CA CYS A 188 -3.39 -7.55 -26.35
C CYS A 188 -2.49 -7.43 -25.12
N VAL A 189 -2.51 -8.46 -24.26
CA VAL A 189 -1.71 -8.44 -23.03
C VAL A 189 -0.24 -8.69 -23.30
N ASP A 190 0.13 -9.46 -24.33
CA ASP A 190 1.54 -9.68 -24.70
C ASP A 190 2.20 -8.38 -25.16
N GLY A 191 1.51 -7.59 -26.00
CA GLY A 191 1.99 -6.26 -26.38
C GLY A 191 2.14 -5.33 -25.18
N TRP A 192 1.17 -5.35 -24.26
CA TRP A 192 1.25 -4.57 -23.02
C TRP A 192 2.48 -4.96 -22.16
N LEU A 193 2.65 -6.26 -21.93
CA LEU A 193 3.70 -6.80 -21.07
C LEU A 193 5.11 -6.59 -21.63
N THR A 194 5.25 -6.62 -22.96
CA THR A 194 6.54 -6.49 -23.64
C THR A 194 6.92 -5.05 -23.96
N GLU A 195 5.96 -4.13 -24.16
CA GLU A 195 6.25 -2.77 -24.60
C GLU A 195 6.03 -1.72 -23.51
N LYS A 196 5.07 -1.93 -22.60
CA LYS A 196 4.65 -0.92 -21.64
C LYS A 196 5.09 -1.23 -20.22
N SER A 197 4.79 -2.44 -19.73
CA SER A 197 4.89 -2.73 -18.30
C SER A 197 4.73 -4.22 -18.02
N ARG A 198 5.60 -4.84 -17.21
CA ARG A 198 5.43 -6.25 -16.79
C ARG A 198 4.25 -6.53 -15.84
N CYS A 199 3.40 -5.55 -15.57
CA CYS A 199 2.32 -5.66 -14.60
C CYS A 199 0.95 -5.68 -15.25
N CYS A 200 0.02 -6.33 -14.57
CA CYS A 200 -1.37 -6.46 -14.98
C CYS A 200 -1.99 -5.06 -15.25
N PRO A 201 -2.65 -4.84 -16.40
CA PRO A 201 -3.37 -3.60 -16.70
C PRO A 201 -4.46 -3.26 -15.68
N THR A 202 -5.06 -4.28 -15.05
CA THR A 202 -6.19 -4.12 -14.14
C THR A 202 -5.72 -3.84 -12.71
N CYS A 203 -4.95 -4.73 -12.10
CA CYS A 203 -4.57 -4.63 -10.67
C CYS A 203 -3.11 -4.25 -10.42
N ARG A 204 -2.32 -4.03 -11.48
CA ARG A 204 -0.87 -3.73 -11.40
C ARG A 204 -0.03 -4.77 -10.67
N ALA A 205 -0.56 -5.97 -10.42
CA ALA A 205 0.20 -7.11 -9.93
C ALA A 205 1.29 -7.50 -10.93
N ASP A 206 2.43 -7.92 -10.42
CA ASP A 206 3.57 -8.30 -11.25
C ASP A 206 3.38 -9.66 -11.90
N CYS A 207 3.59 -9.75 -13.21
CA CYS A 207 3.40 -11.03 -13.91
C CYS A 207 4.54 -12.02 -13.64
N ALA A 208 5.68 -11.61 -13.09
CA ALA A 208 6.81 -12.50 -12.81
C ALA A 208 6.88 -12.97 -11.34
N GLU A 209 6.15 -12.32 -10.44
CA GLU A 209 6.09 -12.71 -9.03
C GLU A 209 4.89 -13.65 -8.83
N ALA A 210 5.07 -14.92 -9.21
CA ALA A 210 4.17 -15.96 -8.76
C ALA A 210 4.37 -16.13 -7.25
N ASN A 211 3.30 -15.99 -6.48
CA ASN A 211 3.29 -16.21 -5.02
C ASN A 211 3.41 -17.69 -4.68
#